data_AF-A0A8S9W601-F1
#
_entry.id   AF-A0A8S9W601-F1
#
_cell.length_a   1.000
_cell.length_b   1.000
_cell.length_c   1.000
_cell.angle_alpha   90.00
_cell.angle_beta   90.00
_cell.angle_gamma   90.00
#
_symmetry.space_group_name_H-M   'P 1'
#
loop_
_entity.id
_entity.type
_entity.pdbx_description
1 polymer ?
#
loop_
_entity_poly.entity_id
_entity_poly.type
_entity_poly.pdbx_seq_one_letter_code
_entity_poly.pdbx_strand_id
1 'polypeptide(L)'
;MLTAEVIPIGGKNAVALALQQQGFNIISIGEVIIISGKKEIFEKIFKFKLGKHSKAVLSGIPSEIEFYKPLTPPVIPDKFRSLIKEVLFPEPPEFF
;
A
#
# COMPACT_ATOMS: atom_id res chain seq x y z
N MET A 1 -2.25 -7.75 -7.96
CA MET A 1 -1.30 -7.41 -6.88
C MET A 1 -1.54 -5.97 -6.50
N LEU A 2 -1.28 -5.58 -5.24
CA LEU A 2 -1.51 -4.23 -4.75
C LEU A 2 -0.19 -3.50 -4.58
N THR A 3 -0.21 -2.19 -4.79
CA THR A 3 0.92 -1.29 -4.55
C THR A 3 0.61 -0.36 -3.39
N ALA A 4 1.63 -0.04 -2.61
CA ALA A 4 1.55 0.93 -1.52
C ALA A 4 2.83 1.77 -1.49
N GLU A 5 2.69 3.00 -1.03
CA GLU A 5 3.77 3.94 -0.80
C GLU A 5 4.07 3.96 0.69
N VAL A 6 5.32 3.69 1.04
CA VAL A 6 5.79 3.67 2.42
C VAL A 6 6.68 4.88 2.63
N ILE A 7 6.35 5.71 3.61
CA ILE A 7 7.15 6.87 4.00
C ILE A 7 8.09 6.43 5.13
N PRO A 8 9.40 6.28 4.89
CA PRO A 8 10.35 5.90 5.93
C PRO A 8 10.66 7.07 6.87
N ILE A 9 10.89 6.81 8.15
CA ILE A 9 11.39 7.79 9.14
C ILE A 9 12.89 8.04 8.91
N GLY A 10 13.62 7.02 8.45
CA GLY A 10 15.05 7.06 8.17
C GLY A 10 15.53 5.72 7.61
N GLY A 11 16.77 5.66 7.12
CA GLY A 11 17.38 4.41 6.69
C GLY A 11 16.59 3.64 5.63
N LYS A 12 16.26 4.29 4.50
CA LYS A 12 15.41 3.75 3.40
C LYS A 12 15.75 2.32 3.01
N ASN A 13 17.04 1.99 2.92
CA ASN A 13 17.53 0.65 2.59
C ASN A 13 17.17 -0.39 3.66
N ALA A 14 17.26 -0.02 4.95
CA ALA A 14 16.88 -0.89 6.06
C ALA A 14 15.37 -1.16 6.06
N VAL A 15 14.55 -0.14 5.78
CA VAL A 15 13.10 -0.27 5.66
C VAL A 15 12.73 -1.17 4.48
N ALA A 16 13.31 -0.93 3.31
CA ALA A 16 13.09 -1.77 2.13
C ALA A 16 13.49 -3.23 2.38
N LEU A 17 14.63 -3.47 3.02
CA LEU A 17 15.07 -4.82 3.39
C LEU A 17 14.09 -5.49 4.37
N ALA A 18 13.63 -4.75 5.39
CA ALA A 18 12.68 -5.28 6.37
C ALA A 18 11.33 -5.63 5.74
N LEU A 19 10.85 -4.82 4.80
CA LEU A 19 9.63 -5.09 4.02
C LEU A 19 9.82 -6.27 3.07
N GLN A 20 10.97 -6.38 2.41
CA GLN A 20 11.29 -7.51 1.55
C GLN A 20 11.29 -8.83 2.33
N GLN A 21 11.81 -8.83 3.56
CA GLN A 21 11.75 -10.00 4.46
C GLN A 21 10.31 -10.38 4.89
N GLN A 22 9.34 -9.46 4.80
CA GLN A 22 7.92 -9.79 5.02
C GLN A 22 7.23 -10.34 3.76
N GLY A 23 7.94 -10.48 2.64
CA GLY A 23 7.40 -10.97 1.37
C GLY A 23 6.82 -9.87 0.48
N PHE A 24 7.12 -8.59 0.75
CA PHE A 24 6.83 -7.51 -0.20
C PHE A 24 7.90 -7.45 -1.29
N ASN A 25 7.49 -7.12 -2.51
CA ASN A 25 8.40 -6.84 -3.60
C ASN A 25 8.62 -5.33 -3.72
N ILE A 26 9.87 -4.89 -3.63
CA ILE A 26 10.24 -3.47 -3.68
C ILE A 26 10.28 -3.03 -5.13
N ILE A 27 9.40 -2.11 -5.50
CA ILE A 27 9.31 -1.56 -6.86
C ILE A 27 10.30 -0.41 -7.04
N SER A 28 10.39 0.48 -6.04
CA SER A 28 11.29 1.63 -6.07
C SER A 28 11.65 2.11 -4.66
N ILE A 29 12.85 2.66 -4.52
CA ILE A 29 13.37 3.26 -3.28
C ILE A 29 13.76 4.71 -3.60
N GLY A 30 12.84 5.65 -3.40
CA GLY A 30 13.02 7.07 -3.68
C GLY A 30 12.91 7.93 -2.42
N GLU A 31 12.16 9.03 -2.48
CA GLU A 31 11.70 9.73 -1.26
C GLU A 31 10.77 8.84 -0.43
N VAL A 32 9.86 8.14 -1.12
CA VAL A 32 9.03 7.06 -0.60
C VAL A 32 9.49 5.72 -1.15
N ILE A 33 9.16 4.64 -0.45
CA ILE A 33 9.43 3.27 -0.87
C ILE A 33 8.14 2.72 -1.47
N ILE A 34 8.16 2.39 -2.76
CA ILE A 34 7.01 1.77 -3.43
C ILE A 34 7.15 0.27 -3.27
N ILE A 35 6.17 -0.35 -2.62
CA ILE A 35 6.11 -1.79 -2.42
C ILE A 35 4.91 -2.39 -3.15
N SER A 36 5.06 -3.63 -3.59
CA SER A 36 3.99 -4.42 -4.16
C SER A 36 3.84 -5.74 -3.41
N GLY A 37 2.60 -6.23 -3.32
CA GLY A 37 2.31 -7.46 -2.58
C GLY A 37 0.90 -7.99 -2.79
N LYS A 38 0.64 -9.17 -2.24
CA LYS A 38 -0.71 -9.73 -2.14
C LYS A 38 -1.48 -9.01 -1.04
N LYS A 39 -2.80 -8.85 -1.23
CA LYS A 39 -3.72 -8.27 -0.24
C LYS A 39 -3.53 -8.87 1.16
N GLU A 40 -3.43 -10.19 1.24
CA GLU A 40 -3.29 -10.92 2.51
C GLU A 40 -2.04 -10.50 3.30
N ILE A 41 -0.94 -10.17 2.62
CA ILE A 41 0.31 -9.74 3.28
C ILE A 41 0.12 -8.33 3.86
N PHE A 42 -0.52 -7.42 3.12
CA PHE A 42 -0.83 -6.08 3.61
C PHE A 42 -1.73 -6.12 4.86
N GLU A 43 -2.82 -6.90 4.81
CA GLU A 43 -3.75 -7.03 5.93
C GLU A 43 -3.09 -7.69 7.15
N LYS A 44 -2.22 -8.69 6.93
CA LYS A 44 -1.50 -9.38 7.99
C LYS A 44 -0.46 -8.48 8.67
N ILE A 45 0.33 -7.75 7.88
CA ILE A 45 1.43 -6.92 8.38
C ILE A 45 0.89 -5.65 9.01
N PHE A 46 0.06 -4.87 8.32
CA PHE A 46 -0.38 -3.56 8.80
C PHE A 46 -1.72 -3.61 9.57
N LYS A 47 -2.19 -4.82 9.92
CA LYS A 47 -3.35 -5.08 10.79
C LYS A 47 -4.63 -4.31 10.42
N PHE A 48 -4.83 -4.06 9.14
CA PHE A 48 -6.00 -3.38 8.61
C PHE A 48 -6.71 -4.29 7.59
N LYS A 49 -7.93 -3.91 7.19
CA LYS A 49 -8.67 -4.63 6.15
C LYS A 49 -8.73 -3.79 4.87
N LEU A 50 -8.50 -4.45 3.74
CA LEU A 50 -8.66 -3.86 2.41
C LEU A 50 -10.06 -4.18 1.89
N GLY A 51 -10.91 -3.17 1.79
CA GLY A 51 -12.22 -3.25 1.16
C GLY A 51 -12.07 -3.20 -0.35
N LYS A 52 -12.82 -4.04 -1.06
CA LYS A 52 -12.96 -3.92 -2.51
C LYS A 52 -13.99 -2.81 -2.78
N HIS A 53 -13.57 -1.76 -3.47
CA HIS A 53 -14.43 -0.67 -3.89
C HIS A 53 -14.51 -0.67 -5.42
N SER A 54 -15.70 -0.44 -5.97
CA SER A 54 -15.87 -0.10 -7.38
C SER A 54 -16.19 1.39 -7.48
N LYS A 55 -15.58 2.06 -8.45
CA LYS A 55 -15.97 3.42 -8.84
C LYS A 55 -16.25 3.43 -10.33
N ALA A 56 -17.40 3.99 -10.69
CA ALA A 56 -17.74 4.27 -12.09
C ALA A 56 -16.83 5.41 -12.58
N VAL A 57 -16.12 5.17 -13.68
CA VAL A 57 -15.13 6.12 -14.21
C VAL A 57 -15.83 7.34 -14.84
N LEU A 58 -17.02 7.14 -15.42
CA LEU A 58 -17.81 8.18 -16.08
C LEU A 58 -19.31 7.92 -15.88
N SER A 59 -20.09 8.95 -15.57
CA SER A 59 -21.57 8.85 -15.58
C SER A 59 -22.04 8.55 -16.99
N GLY A 60 -22.48 7.31 -17.24
CA GLY A 60 -23.05 6.88 -18.52
C GLY A 60 -22.23 5.84 -19.30
N ILE A 61 -21.07 5.40 -18.80
CA ILE A 61 -20.30 4.29 -19.39
C ILE A 61 -20.16 3.18 -18.33
N PRO A 62 -20.51 1.92 -18.63
CA PRO A 62 -20.39 0.79 -17.69
C PRO A 62 -18.93 0.34 -17.56
N SER A 63 -18.02 1.26 -17.26
CA SER A 63 -16.65 0.96 -16.86
C SER A 63 -16.55 1.17 -15.36
N GLU A 64 -16.66 0.08 -14.61
CA GLU A 64 -16.37 0.05 -13.18
C GLU A 64 -14.92 -0.37 -12.98
N ILE A 65 -14.11 0.50 -12.36
CA ILE A 65 -12.77 0.11 -11.93
C ILE A 65 -12.87 -0.41 -10.51
N GLU A 66 -12.40 -1.64 -10.31
CA GLU A 66 -12.27 -2.25 -9.00
C GLU A 66 -10.92 -1.89 -8.39
N PHE A 67 -10.93 -1.20 -7.25
CA PHE A 67 -9.75 -0.83 -6.49
C PHE A 67 -9.89 -1.25 -5.03
N TYR A 68 -8.76 -1.38 -4.34
CA TYR A 68 -8.76 -1.77 -2.93
C TYR A 68 -8.36 -0.59 -2.07
N LYS A 69 -9.20 -0.27 -1.08
CA LYS A 69 -8.95 0.82 -0.13
C LYS A 69 -8.92 0.30 1.31
N PRO A 70 -8.03 0.80 2.17
CA PRO A 70 -8.10 0.53 3.60
C PRO A 70 -9.48 0.93 4.17
N LEU A 71 -10.21 -0.03 4.75
CA LEU A 71 -11.47 0.24 5.49
C LEU A 71 -11.21 0.90 6.85
N THR A 72 -10.01 0.70 7.37
CA THR A 72 -9.53 1.27 8.63
C THR A 72 -8.14 1.83 8.40
N PRO A 73 -7.74 2.90 9.10
CA PRO A 73 -6.39 3.44 8.98
C PRO A 73 -5.35 2.34 9.23
N PRO A 74 -4.30 2.24 8.40
CA PRO A 74 -3.28 1.22 8.55
C PRO A 74 -2.55 1.40 9.89
N VAL A 75 -2.45 0.33 10.67
CA VAL A 75 -1.71 0.35 11.93
C VAL A 75 -0.32 -0.18 11.66
N ILE A 76 0.68 0.68 11.84
CA ILE A 76 2.08 0.29 11.70
C ILE A 76 2.46 -0.57 12.90
N PRO A 77 2.89 -1.83 12.71
CA PRO A 77 3.33 -2.68 13.81
C PRO A 77 4.51 -2.05 14.55
N ASP A 78 4.66 -2.35 15.84
CA ASP A 78 5.79 -1.85 16.65
C ASP A 78 7.17 -2.13 16.02
N LYS A 79 7.31 -3.28 15.35
CA LYS A 79 8.52 -3.64 14.59
C LYS A 79 8.90 -2.60 13.51
N PHE A 80 7.92 -1.94 12.93
CA PHE A 80 8.10 -0.95 11.87
C PHE A 80 7.89 0.49 12.35
N ARG A 81 7.39 0.70 13.57
CA ARG A 81 7.05 2.02 14.08
C ARG A 81 8.26 2.97 14.19
N SER A 82 9.46 2.41 14.39
CA SER A 82 10.73 3.17 14.39
C SER A 82 11.32 3.38 12.99
N LEU A 83 10.72 2.77 11.96
CA LEU A 83 11.25 2.71 10.59
C LEU A 83 10.33 3.38 9.58
N ILE A 84 9.01 3.29 9.79
CA ILE A 84 7.96 3.73 8.88
C ILE A 84 7.14 4.79 9.59
N LYS A 85 7.00 5.94 8.92
CA LYS A 85 6.19 7.06 9.37
C LYS A 85 4.73 6.82 9.00
N GLU A 86 4.50 6.43 7.75
CA GLU A 86 3.16 6.27 7.19
C GLU A 86 3.17 5.27 6.03
N VAL A 87 2.01 4.67 5.76
CA VAL A 87 1.78 3.81 4.60
C VAL A 87 0.53 4.29 3.89
N LEU A 88 0.68 4.61 2.62
CA LEU A 88 -0.36 5.14 1.75
C LEU A 88 -0.69 4.12 0.67
N PHE A 89 -1.96 4.01 0.34
CA PHE A 89 -2.44 3.19 -0.78
C PHE A 89 -2.93 4.16 -1.85
N PRO A 90 -2.12 4.46 -2.88
CA PRO A 90 -2.53 5.40 -3.92
C PRO A 90 -3.77 4.86 -4.63
N GLU A 91 -4.76 5.73 -4.82
CA GLU A 91 -5.93 5.43 -5.63
C GLU A 91 -5.49 5.41 -7.11
N PRO A 92 -5.96 4.45 -7.93
CA PRO A 92 -5.66 4.47 -9.36
C PRO A 92 -6.19 5.79 -9.97
N PRO A 93 -5.42 6.45 -10.86
CA PRO A 93 -5.85 7.70 -11.46
C PRO A 93 -7.17 7.52 -12.22
N GLU A 94 -8.01 8.56 -12.22
CA GLU A 94 -9.35 8.54 -12.82
C GLU A 94 -9.35 8.45 -14.36
N PHE A 95 -8.18 8.43 -15.00
CA PHE A 95 -8.01 8.40 -16.45
C PHE A 95 -7.26 7.13 -16.87
N PHE A 96 -8.00 6.05 -17.10
CA PHE A 96 -7.57 4.94 -17.95
C PHE A 96 -8.62 4.70 -19.03
#